data_AF-A0A7C4WCY7-F1
#
_entry.id   AF-A0A7C4WCY7-F1
#
_cell.length_a   1.000
_cell.length_b   1.000
_cell.length_c   1.000
_cell.angle_alpha   90.00
_cell.angle_beta   90.00
_cell.angle_gamma   90.00
#
_symmetry.space_group_name_H-M   'P 1'
#
loop_
_entity.id
_entity.type
_entity.pdbx_description
1 polymer ?
#
loop_
_entity_poly.entity_id
_entity_poly.type
_entity_poly.pdbx_seq_one_letter_code
_entity_poly.pdbx_strand_id
1 'polypeptide(L)'
;MFEFLIEYSSMLLEGFITTIEVTFFGSLVGLLLGTLLAIGDLYGGRIASTIIGFYVEFFRGSPIVVQLFIFYFSIPKMLNVYIDPFTVGLIVFALN
;
A
#
# COMPACT_ATOMS: atom_id res chain seq x y z
N MET A 1 13.29 -20.87 -23.94
CA MET A 1 12.15 -19.98 -23.62
C MET A 1 10.98 -20.78 -23.02
N PHE A 2 10.39 -21.74 -23.74
CA PHE A 2 9.30 -22.57 -23.19
C PHE A 2 9.74 -23.45 -22.01
N GLU A 3 10.95 -24.01 -22.03
CA GLU A 3 11.48 -24.79 -20.89
C GLU A 3 11.61 -23.94 -19.62
N PHE A 4 12.06 -22.69 -19.73
CA PHE A 4 12.11 -21.75 -18.60
C PHE A 4 10.72 -21.49 -18.01
N LEU A 5 9.68 -21.32 -18.83
CA LEU A 5 8.33 -21.11 -18.33
C LEU A 5 7.79 -22.32 -17.57
N ILE A 6 8.13 -23.54 -18.00
CA ILE A 6 7.72 -24.77 -17.34
C ILE A 6 8.49 -24.94 -16.03
N GLU A 7 9.81 -24.73 -16.06
CA GLU A 7 10.72 -24.85 -14.92
C GLU A 7 10.35 -23.89 -13.78
N TYR A 8 10.01 -22.64 -14.10
CA TYR A 8 9.64 -21.61 -13.10
C TYR A 8 8.13 -21.39 -12.98
N SER A 9 7.30 -22.24 -13.59
CA SER A 9 5.85 -22.07 -13.66
C SER A 9 5.21 -21.84 -12.29
N SER A 10 5.59 -22.62 -11.27
CA SER A 10 5.08 -22.49 -9.91
C SER A 10 5.45 -21.14 -9.28
N MET A 11 6.70 -20.70 -9.41
CA MET A 11 7.17 -19.42 -8.85
C MET A 11 6.49 -18.23 -9.55
N LEU A 12 6.30 -18.31 -10.87
CA LEU A 12 5.60 -17.29 -11.64
C LEU A 12 4.12 -17.22 -11.23
N LEU A 13 3.48 -18.37 -11.01
CA LEU A 13 2.09 -18.44 -10.57
C LEU A 13 1.93 -17.88 -9.15
N GLU A 14 2.84 -18.21 -8.23
CA GLU A 14 2.85 -17.63 -6.88
C GLU A 14 2.98 -16.11 -6.92
N GLY A 15 3.97 -15.58 -7.66
CA GLY A 15 4.14 -14.12 -7.80
C GLY A 15 2.93 -13.43 -8.43
N PHE A 16 2.28 -14.10 -9.40
CA PHE A 16 1.05 -13.61 -10.01
C PHE A 16 -0.11 -13.56 -9.01
N ILE A 17 -0.31 -14.62 -8.22
CA ILE A 17 -1.33 -14.68 -7.17
C ILE A 17 -1.07 -13.58 -6.14
N THR A 18 0.15 -13.45 -5.65
CA THR A 18 0.54 -12.39 -4.70
C THR A 18 0.25 -10.99 -5.26
N THR A 19 0.51 -10.76 -6.55
CA THR A 19 0.21 -9.47 -7.20
C THR A 19 -1.29 -9.19 -7.19
N ILE A 20 -2.12 -10.19 -7.51
CA ILE A 20 -3.57 -10.07 -7.46
C ILE A 20 -4.03 -9.76 -6.04
N GLU A 21 -3.55 -10.50 -5.05
CA GLU A 21 -3.95 -10.33 -3.65
C GLU A 21 -3.62 -8.92 -3.15
N VAL A 22 -2.37 -8.47 -3.30
CA VAL A 22 -1.95 -7.14 -2.85
C VAL A 22 -2.72 -6.04 -3.58
N THR A 23 -2.91 -6.18 -4.90
CA THR A 23 -3.63 -5.18 -5.69
C THR A 23 -5.10 -5.12 -5.28
N PHE A 24 -5.76 -6.27 -5.17
CA PHE A 24 -7.18 -6.35 -4.87
C PHE A 24 -7.48 -5.85 -3.45
N PHE A 25 -6.81 -6.41 -2.44
CA PHE A 25 -7.05 -6.02 -1.06
C PHE A 25 -6.55 -4.61 -0.75
N GLY A 26 -5.37 -4.24 -1.26
CA GLY A 26 -4.84 -2.88 -1.13
C GLY A 26 -5.78 -1.85 -1.73
N SER A 27 -6.21 -2.05 -2.98
CA SER A 27 -7.13 -1.11 -3.66
C SER A 27 -8.51 -1.07 -3.00
N LEU A 28 -9.01 -2.21 -2.50
CA LEU A 28 -10.29 -2.25 -1.79
C LEU A 28 -10.24 -1.43 -0.50
N VAL A 29 -9.20 -1.60 0.30
CA VAL A 29 -9.02 -0.82 1.54
C VAL A 29 -8.77 0.65 1.22
N GLY A 30 -7.92 0.94 0.24
CA GLY A 30 -7.65 2.31 -0.20
C GLY A 30 -8.89 3.02 -0.74
N LEU A 31 -9.78 2.32 -1.44
CA LEU A 31 -11.06 2.87 -1.89
C LEU A 31 -11.96 3.22 -0.71
N LEU A 32 -12.08 2.32 0.28
CA LEU A 32 -12.88 2.55 1.48
C LEU A 32 -12.33 3.75 2.28
N LEU A 33 -11.02 3.75 2.56
CA LEU A 33 -10.36 4.85 3.27
C LEU A 33 -10.46 6.16 2.51
N GLY A 34 -10.18 6.16 1.20
CA GLY A 34 -10.29 7.34 0.35
C GLY A 34 -11.71 7.90 0.31
N THR A 35 -12.73 7.05 0.30
CA THR A 35 -14.14 7.48 0.36
C THR A 35 -14.45 8.14 1.70
N LEU A 36 -14.04 7.54 2.82
CA LEU A 36 -14.23 8.13 4.15
C LEU A 36 -13.50 9.47 4.31
N LEU A 37 -12.27 9.55 3.82
CA LEU A 37 -11.49 10.79 3.81
C LEU A 37 -12.14 11.86 2.94
N ALA A 38 -12.64 11.52 1.75
CA ALA A 38 -13.34 12.47 0.87
C ALA A 38 -14.63 13.01 1.51
N ILE A 39 -15.40 12.15 2.18
CA ILE A 39 -16.60 12.58 2.94
C ILE A 39 -16.19 13.51 4.08
N GLY A 40 -15.15 13.16 4.83
CA GLY A 40 -14.63 13.97 5.93
C GLY A 40 -14.08 15.32 5.47
N ASP A 41 -13.45 15.38 4.31
CA ASP A 41 -12.94 16.62 3.72
C ASP A 41 -14.08 17.55 3.32
N LEU A 42 -15.15 17.00 2.73
CA LEU A 42 -16.30 17.78 2.27
C LEU A 42 -17.17 18.30 3.43
N TYR A 43 -17.37 17.51 4.47
CA TYR A 43 -18.35 17.81 5.53
C TYR A 43 -17.75 18.05 6.93
N GLY A 44 -16.47 17.74 7.16
CA GLY A 44 -15.85 17.78 8.49
C GLY A 44 -15.35 19.16 8.95
N GLY A 45 -15.51 20.19 8.10
CA GLY A 45 -15.05 21.55 8.38
C GLY A 45 -13.54 21.74 8.26
N ARG A 46 -13.06 22.95 8.59
CA ARG A 46 -11.70 23.40 8.26
C ARG A 46 -10.58 22.55 8.90
N ILE A 47 -10.76 22.09 10.13
CA ILE A 47 -9.75 21.29 10.84
C ILE A 47 -9.63 19.90 10.21
N ALA A 48 -10.75 19.21 10.00
CA ALA A 48 -10.76 17.89 9.38
C ALA A 48 -10.16 17.94 7.97
N SER A 49 -10.62 18.90 7.15
CA SER A 49 -10.10 19.10 5.79
C SER A 49 -8.58 19.38 5.79
N THR A 50 -8.07 20.16 6.74
CA THR A 50 -6.62 20.41 6.85
C THR A 50 -5.84 19.13 7.15
N ILE A 51 -6.30 18.33 8.12
CA ILE A 51 -5.63 17.06 8.49
C ILE A 51 -5.66 16.07 7.33
N ILE A 52 -6.82 15.95 6.66
CA ILE A 52 -6.99 15.07 5.50
C ILE A 52 -6.12 15.54 4.33
N GLY A 53 -6.01 16.86 4.12
CA GLY A 53 -5.10 17.45 3.15
C GLY A 53 -3.65 17.03 3.38
N PHE A 54 -3.14 17.10 4.61
CA PHE A 54 -1.79 16.63 4.94
C PHE A 54 -1.61 15.13 4.68
N TYR A 55 -2.59 14.31 5.04
CA TYR A 55 -2.56 12.88 4.74
C TYR A 55 -2.45 12.64 3.23
N VAL A 56 -3.32 13.28 2.45
CA VAL A 56 -3.38 13.13 0.99
C VAL A 56 -2.07 13.61 0.35
N GLU A 57 -1.54 14.74 0.78
CA GLU A 57 -0.28 15.28 0.26
C GLU A 57 0.90 14.33 0.53
N PHE A 58 0.98 13.75 1.72
CA PHE A 58 2.05 12.82 2.05
C PHE A 58 1.92 11.48 1.31
N PHE A 59 0.77 10.82 1.39
CA PHE A 59 0.60 9.46 0.85
C PHE A 59 0.33 9.43 -0.66
N ARG A 60 -0.32 10.45 -1.23
CA ARG A 60 -0.59 10.53 -2.68
C ARG A 60 0.43 11.36 -3.44
N GLY A 61 1.12 12.31 -2.76
CA GLY A 61 2.14 13.16 -3.37
C GLY A 61 3.55 12.56 -3.34
N SER A 62 3.81 11.53 -2.53
CA SER A 62 5.12 10.89 -2.44
C SER A 62 5.26 9.67 -3.39
N PRO A 63 6.48 9.36 -3.87
CA PRO A 63 6.71 8.15 -4.66
C PRO A 63 6.42 6.90 -3.83
N ILE A 64 5.59 5.98 -4.35
CA ILE A 64 5.22 4.74 -3.64
C ILE A 64 6.43 3.89 -3.23
N VAL A 65 7.50 3.91 -4.05
CA VAL A 65 8.76 3.22 -3.74
C VAL A 65 9.38 3.75 -2.44
N VAL A 66 9.34 5.07 -2.21
CA VAL A 66 9.82 5.68 -0.96
C VAL A 66 9.00 5.18 0.23
N GLN A 67 7.68 5.06 0.08
CA GLN A 67 6.81 4.51 1.12
C GLN A 67 7.18 3.04 1.40
N LEU A 68 7.34 2.20 0.38
CA LEU A 68 7.81 0.82 0.57
C LEU A 68 9.15 0.78 1.31
N PHE A 69 10.11 1.65 0.98
CA PHE A 69 11.39 1.71 1.71
C PHE A 69 11.21 2.09 3.19
N ILE A 70 10.35 3.06 3.49
CA ILE A 70 10.08 3.48 4.86
C ILE A 70 9.43 2.34 5.66
N PHE A 71 8.37 1.74 5.11
CA PHE A 71 7.60 0.69 5.79
C PHE A 71 8.34 -0.64 5.87
N TYR A 72 9.21 -0.96 4.92
CA TYR A 72 9.98 -2.20 4.92
C TYR A 72 11.28 -2.11 5.72
N PHE A 73 12.00 -0.98 5.65
CA PHE A 73 13.33 -0.87 6.27
C PHE A 73 13.36 0.07 7.48
N SER A 74 12.71 1.23 7.41
CA SER A 74 12.88 2.29 8.41
C SER A 74 12.04 2.03 9.66
N ILE A 75 10.74 1.80 9.49
CA ILE A 75 9.79 1.56 10.60
C ILE A 75 10.15 0.28 11.36
N PRO A 76 10.36 -0.88 10.71
CA PRO A 76 10.66 -2.13 11.42
C PRO A 76 11.95 -2.03 12.25
N LYS A 77 12.98 -1.37 11.70
CA LYS A 77 14.24 -1.11 12.40
C LYS A 77 14.07 -0.18 13.60
N MET A 78 13.28 0.88 13.47
CA MET A 78 13.07 1.86 14.53
C MET A 78 12.26 1.29 15.70
N LEU A 79 11.26 0.47 15.39
CA LEU A 79 10.38 -0.17 16.38
C LEU A 79 10.92 -1.53 16.87
N ASN A 80 12.03 -2.01 16.30
CA ASN A 80 12.59 -3.33 16.54
C ASN A 80 11.56 -4.46 16.35
N VAL A 81 10.79 -4.37 15.27
CA VAL A 81 9.77 -5.36 14.87
C VAL A 81 10.11 -5.92 13.50
N TYR A 82 9.56 -7.10 13.19
CA TYR A 82 9.58 -7.66 11.84
C TYR A 82 8.18 -7.53 11.24
N ILE A 83 8.10 -6.99 10.02
CA ILE A 83 6.88 -6.96 9.22
C ILE A 83 7.21 -7.69 7.93
N ASP A 84 6.39 -8.68 7.58
CA ASP A 84 6.63 -9.46 6.38
C ASP A 84 6.37 -8.61 5.11
N PRO A 85 7.04 -8.94 3.98
CA PRO A 85 6.94 -8.15 2.75
C PRO A 85 5.52 -8.04 2.20
N PHE A 86 4.69 -9.07 2.38
CA PHE A 86 3.32 -9.09 1.89
C PHE A 86 2.47 -8.06 2.64
N THR A 87 2.55 -8.05 3.98
CA THR A 87 1.89 -7.07 4.83
C THR A 87 2.36 -5.65 4.54
N VAL A 88 3.66 -5.43 4.33
CA VAL A 88 4.18 -4.11 3.93
C VAL A 88 3.57 -3.66 2.60
N GLY A 89 3.51 -4.55 1.61
CA GLY A 89 2.84 -4.29 0.34
C GLY A 89 1.39 -3.86 0.58
N LEU A 90 0.61 -4.67 1.29
CA LEU A 90 -0.80 -4.40 1.55
C LEU A 90 -1.02 -3.04 2.23
N ILE A 91 -0.21 -2.70 3.25
CA ILE A 91 -0.30 -1.41 3.96
C ILE A 91 0.01 -0.25 3.01
N VAL A 92 1.12 -0.31 2.27
CA VAL A 92 1.51 0.81 1.41
C VAL A 92 0.52 1.03 0.27
N PHE A 93 0.06 -0.05 -0.37
CA PHE A 93 -0.95 0.03 -1.42
C PHE A 93 -2.32 0.48 -0.89
N ALA A 94 -2.67 0.19 0.37
CA ALA A 94 -3.91 0.64 0.99
C ALA A 94 -3.88 2.13 1.39
N LEU A 95 -2.71 2.66 1.75
CA LEU A 95 -2.58 4.06 2.18
C LEU A 95 -2.43 5.05 1.02
N ASN A 96 -1.87 4.60 -0.11
CA ASN A 96 -1.70 5.39 -1.35
C ASN A 96 -3.02 5.65 -2.08
#